data_AF-A0A2T0FLB8-F1
#
_entry.id   AF-A0A2T0FLB8-F1
#
_cell.length_a   1.000
_cell.length_b   1.000
_cell.length_c   1.000
_cell.angle_alpha   90.00
_cell.angle_beta   90.00
_cell.angle_gamma   90.00
#
_symmetry.space_group_name_H-M   'P 1'
#
loop_
_entity.id
_entity.type
_entity.pdbx_description
1 polymer ?
#
loop_
_entity_poly.entity_id
_entity_poly.type
_entity_poly.pdbx_seq_one_letter_code
_entity_poly.pdbx_strand_id
1 'polypeptide(L)'
;MSAGLHTGLPTPTEGNSALENIRMDMENLTQSLIELGVVVHDYVGEEGTQVALEHKTKDLVSELRSAAQHADSLEDTAVPTAVIEYLEDGRNPDIYSREFIETLVMQNQFIRGKMLAMAQFKDIFVSHLADQFDWMKEDLQNAADMTAAS
;
A
#
# COMPACT_ATOMS: atom_id res chain seq x y z
N MET A 1 23.28 22.26 -19.08
CA MET A 1 22.03 22.22 -18.29
C MET A 1 21.79 20.77 -17.91
N SER A 2 22.26 20.41 -16.72
CA SER A 2 22.27 19.03 -16.23
C SER A 2 20.96 18.78 -15.51
N ALA A 3 20.05 18.00 -16.11
CA ALA A 3 18.83 17.56 -15.45
C ALA A 3 19.21 16.56 -14.35
N GLY A 4 19.35 17.06 -13.12
CA GLY A 4 19.50 16.23 -11.94
C GLY A 4 18.25 15.39 -11.75
N LEU A 5 18.40 14.07 -11.79
CA LEU A 5 17.38 13.11 -11.39
C LEU A 5 16.99 13.43 -9.94
N HIS A 6 15.79 13.95 -9.74
CA HIS A 6 15.20 14.12 -8.41
C HIS A 6 14.91 12.73 -7.85
N THR A 7 15.92 12.13 -7.23
CA THR A 7 15.81 10.97 -6.35
C THR A 7 15.25 11.45 -5.00
N GLY A 8 14.07 12.05 -5.04
CA GLY A 8 13.30 12.35 -3.84
C GLY A 8 12.61 11.07 -3.40
N LEU A 9 13.32 10.18 -2.70
CA LEU A 9 12.63 9.33 -1.74
C LEU A 9 11.91 10.28 -0.77
N PRO A 10 10.59 10.15 -0.58
CA PRO A 10 9.88 11.02 0.35
C PRO A 10 10.53 10.89 1.73
N THR A 11 10.99 12.01 2.28
CA THR A 11 11.50 12.06 3.65
C THR A 11 10.35 11.77 4.61
N PRO A 12 10.48 10.78 5.52
CA PRO A 12 9.42 10.47 6.49
C PRO A 12 9.47 11.55 7.57
N THR A 13 8.56 12.53 7.59
CA THR A 13 8.70 13.61 8.59
C THR A 13 7.42 14.14 9.25
N GLU A 14 6.21 13.66 8.95
CA GLU A 14 5.04 13.93 9.84
C GLU A 14 4.14 12.71 10.02
N GLY A 15 3.81 11.97 8.96
CA GLY A 15 3.03 10.72 9.08
C GLY A 15 3.68 9.63 9.94
N ASN A 16 4.99 9.74 10.20
CA ASN A 16 5.74 8.75 10.98
C ASN A 16 5.49 8.88 12.50
N SER A 17 5.14 10.07 13.01
CA SER A 17 4.94 10.26 14.45
C SER A 17 3.60 9.71 14.94
N ALA A 18 2.53 9.89 14.17
CA ALA A 18 1.22 9.30 14.45
C ALA A 18 1.29 7.76 14.44
N LEU A 19 1.95 7.19 13.42
CA LEU A 19 2.20 5.75 13.33
C LEU A 19 3.03 5.23 14.50
N GLU A 20 4.06 5.97 14.91
CA GLU A 20 4.91 5.60 16.05
C GLU A 20 4.15 5.65 17.39
N ASN A 21 3.29 6.65 17.60
CA ASN A 21 2.45 6.72 18.80
C ASN A 21 1.52 5.50 18.90
N ILE A 22 0.85 5.14 17.81
CA ILE A 22 -0.03 3.96 17.78
C ILE A 22 0.76 2.67 17.96
N ARG A 23 1.94 2.56 17.37
CA ARG A 23 2.83 1.43 17.60
C ARG A 23 3.15 1.28 19.08
N MET A 24 3.57 2.37 19.72
CA MET A 24 3.90 2.38 21.14
C MET A 24 2.69 2.03 22.01
N ASP A 25 1.50 2.52 21.65
CA ASP A 25 0.26 2.15 22.32
C ASP A 25 -0.04 0.65 22.21
N MET A 26 0.13 0.05 21.02
CA MET A 26 -0.09 -1.39 20.80
C MET A 26 0.92 -2.25 21.58
N GLU A 27 2.18 -1.82 21.64
CA GLU A 27 3.22 -2.50 22.43
C GLU A 27 2.89 -2.42 23.93
N ASN A 28 2.49 -1.24 24.42
CA ASN A 28 2.08 -1.04 25.82
C ASN A 28 0.83 -1.86 26.17
N LEU A 29 -0.19 -1.86 25.30
CA LEU A 29 -1.42 -2.65 25.50
C LEU A 29 -1.12 -4.15 25.55
N THR A 30 -0.23 -4.63 24.68
CA THR A 30 0.21 -6.03 24.69
C THR A 30 0.87 -6.39 26.02
N GLN A 31 1.78 -5.53 26.49
CA GLN A 31 2.45 -5.71 27.79
C GLN A 31 1.44 -5.66 28.95
N SER A 32 0.50 -4.71 28.94
CA SER A 32 -0.54 -4.59 29.96
C SER A 32 -1.48 -5.79 30.01
N LEU A 33 -1.81 -6.39 28.86
CA LEU A 33 -2.60 -7.61 28.79
C LEU A 33 -1.84 -8.82 29.36
N ILE A 34 -0.54 -8.93 29.08
CA ILE A 34 0.31 -9.99 29.65
C ILE A 34 0.37 -9.86 31.17
N GLU A 35 0.64 -8.65 31.67
CA GLU A 35 0.71 -8.37 33.11
C GLU A 35 -0.64 -8.61 33.80
N LEU A 36 -1.75 -8.21 33.19
CA LEU A 36 -3.08 -8.50 33.70
C LEU A 36 -3.33 -10.02 33.77
N GLY A 37 -2.90 -10.77 32.76
CA GLY A 37 -2.96 -12.23 32.75
C GLY A 37 -2.23 -12.86 33.94
N VAL A 38 -1.05 -12.34 34.29
CA VAL A 38 -0.28 -12.78 35.47
C VAL A 38 -1.02 -12.44 36.77
N VAL A 39 -1.54 -11.21 36.92
CA VAL A 39 -2.28 -10.79 38.12
C VAL A 39 -3.54 -11.64 38.33
N VAL A 40 -4.24 -11.98 37.25
CA VAL A 40 -5.43 -12.85 37.30
C VAL A 40 -5.04 -14.29 37.65
N HIS A 41 -3.93 -14.81 37.11
CA HIS A 41 -3.44 -16.14 37.42
C HIS A 41 -3.05 -16.29 38.89
N ASP A 42 -2.38 -15.28 39.46
CA ASP A 42 -1.90 -15.29 40.84
C ASP A 42 -2.93 -14.73 41.85
N TYR A 43 -4.18 -14.53 41.42
CA TYR A 43 -5.23 -13.98 42.25
C TYR A 43 -5.61 -14.95 43.37
N VAL A 44 -5.34 -14.55 44.62
CA VAL A 44 -5.60 -15.37 45.83
C VAL A 44 -6.79 -14.86 46.66
N GLY A 45 -7.48 -13.80 46.21
CA GLY A 45 -8.64 -13.25 46.92
C GLY A 45 -8.31 -12.36 48.13
N GLU A 46 -7.02 -12.00 48.30
CA GLU A 46 -6.59 -11.05 49.32
C GLU A 46 -6.79 -9.59 48.83
N GLU A 47 -7.02 -8.67 49.77
CA GLU A 47 -7.30 -7.26 49.50
C GLU A 47 -6.21 -6.61 48.61
N GLY A 48 -4.95 -6.97 48.81
CA GLY A 48 -3.84 -6.51 47.96
C GLY A 48 -3.96 -6.97 46.50
N THR A 49 -4.29 -8.24 46.27
CA THR A 49 -4.47 -8.79 44.91
C THR A 49 -5.71 -8.25 44.21
N GLN A 50 -6.77 -7.95 44.98
CA GLN A 50 -7.96 -7.30 44.44
C GLN A 50 -7.68 -5.86 43.99
N VAL A 51 -7.01 -5.07 44.82
CA VAL A 51 -6.65 -3.68 44.47
C VAL A 51 -5.74 -3.64 43.25
N ALA A 52 -4.76 -4.55 43.15
CA ALA A 52 -3.88 -4.65 41.99
C ALA A 52 -4.65 -4.96 40.70
N LEU A 53 -5.60 -5.90 40.75
CA LEU A 53 -6.45 -6.26 39.62
C LEU A 53 -7.35 -5.08 39.18
N GLU A 54 -7.97 -4.39 40.14
CA GLU A 54 -8.80 -3.21 39.87
C GLU A 54 -8.01 -2.07 39.23
N HIS A 55 -6.80 -1.82 39.73
CA HIS A 55 -5.89 -0.80 39.18
C HIS A 55 -5.50 -1.16 37.75
N LYS A 56 -5.01 -2.39 37.53
CA LYS A 56 -4.55 -2.83 36.20
C LYS A 56 -5.68 -2.82 35.17
N THR A 57 -6.90 -3.16 35.58
CA THR A 57 -8.09 -3.08 34.71
C THR A 57 -8.39 -1.63 34.33
N LYS A 58 -8.30 -0.69 35.28
CA LYS A 58 -8.52 0.75 35.00
C LYS A 58 -7.44 1.31 34.08
N ASP A 59 -6.18 0.93 34.29
CA ASP A 59 -5.06 1.32 33.43
C ASP A 59 -5.30 0.85 32.00
N LEU A 60 -5.63 -0.43 31.81
CA LEU A 60 -5.91 -1.01 30.49
C LEU A 60 -7.07 -0.28 29.78
N VAL A 61 -8.13 0.07 30.50
CA VAL A 61 -9.26 0.85 29.93
C VAL A 61 -8.80 2.25 29.52
N SER A 62 -7.90 2.88 30.28
CA SER A 62 -7.34 4.19 29.95
C SER A 62 -6.42 4.10 28.73
N GLU A 63 -5.56 3.09 28.66
CA GLU A 63 -4.67 2.81 27.53
C GLU A 63 -5.48 2.56 26.24
N LEU A 64 -6.53 1.74 26.30
CA LEU A 64 -7.40 1.48 25.14
C LEU A 64 -8.08 2.76 24.63
N ARG A 65 -8.51 3.65 25.55
CA ARG A 65 -9.09 4.94 25.18
C ARG A 65 -8.06 5.87 24.51
N SER A 66 -6.84 5.90 25.04
CA SER A 66 -5.74 6.68 24.45
C SER A 66 -5.40 6.17 23.06
N ALA A 67 -5.27 4.86 22.89
CA ALA A 67 -4.98 4.23 21.60
C ALA A 67 -6.06 4.53 20.56
N ALA A 68 -7.35 4.49 20.96
CA ALA A 68 -8.46 4.86 20.09
C ALA A 68 -8.38 6.33 19.65
N GLN A 69 -8.03 7.26 20.55
CA GLN A 69 -7.86 8.68 20.21
C GLN A 69 -6.67 8.91 19.27
N HIS A 70 -5.57 8.19 19.45
CA HIS A 70 -4.45 8.27 18.52
C HIS A 70 -4.79 7.66 17.16
N ALA A 71 -5.63 6.61 17.10
CA ALA A 71 -6.08 6.00 15.84
C ALA A 71 -6.83 6.99 14.94
N ASP A 72 -7.58 7.95 15.51
CA ASP A 72 -8.26 9.01 14.74
C ASP A 72 -7.26 9.90 13.95
N SER A 73 -5.99 9.96 14.37
CA SER A 73 -4.95 10.69 13.62
C SER A 73 -4.50 10.00 12.33
N LEU A 74 -4.95 8.77 12.08
CA LEU A 74 -4.66 8.00 10.86
C LEU A 74 -5.81 7.94 9.87
N GLU A 75 -6.85 8.78 9.99
CA GLU A 75 -8.01 8.76 9.08
C GLU A 75 -7.64 8.80 7.58
N ASP A 76 -6.56 9.51 7.23
CA ASP A 76 -6.06 9.62 5.84
C ASP A 76 -5.21 8.42 5.37
N THR A 77 -4.93 7.45 6.26
CA THR A 77 -4.11 6.28 5.96
C THR A 77 -4.99 5.11 5.52
N ALA A 78 -5.12 4.92 4.21
CA ALA A 78 -5.85 3.79 3.65
C ALA A 78 -4.99 2.51 3.62
N VAL A 79 -5.54 1.41 4.12
CA VAL A 79 -4.94 0.07 4.01
C VAL A 79 -5.77 -0.77 3.04
N PRO A 80 -5.16 -1.40 2.01
CA PRO A 80 -5.89 -2.27 1.11
C PRO A 80 -6.50 -3.47 1.85
N THR A 81 -7.76 -3.84 1.54
CA THR A 81 -8.44 -4.99 2.17
C THR A 81 -7.67 -6.30 2.00
N ALA A 82 -7.00 -6.50 0.87
CA ALA A 82 -6.16 -7.68 0.64
C ALA A 82 -4.99 -7.80 1.64
N VAL A 83 -4.48 -6.67 2.17
CA VAL A 83 -3.46 -6.70 3.23
C VAL A 83 -4.06 -7.20 4.54
N ILE A 84 -5.32 -6.86 4.83
CA ILE A 84 -6.06 -7.34 6.01
C ILE A 84 -6.27 -8.86 5.90
N GLU A 85 -6.65 -9.38 4.73
CA GLU A 85 -6.80 -10.82 4.49
C GLU A 85 -5.48 -11.58 4.75
N TYR A 86 -4.33 -11.02 4.33
CA TYR A 86 -3.02 -11.61 4.62
C TYR A 86 -2.73 -11.66 6.12
N LEU A 87 -3.09 -10.61 6.87
CA LEU A 87 -2.93 -10.56 8.31
C LEU A 87 -3.83 -11.58 9.02
N GLU A 88 -5.09 -11.70 8.62
CA GLU A 88 -6.04 -12.68 9.17
C GLU A 88 -5.56 -14.13 8.97
N ASP A 89 -4.94 -14.41 7.82
CA ASP A 89 -4.33 -15.70 7.51
C ASP A 89 -2.98 -15.94 8.21
N GLY A 90 -2.47 -14.96 8.98
CA GLY A 90 -1.16 -15.02 9.63
C GLY A 90 0.02 -14.95 8.64
N ARG A 91 -0.20 -14.45 7.42
CA ARG A 91 0.83 -14.27 6.39
C ARG A 91 1.52 -12.92 6.56
N ASN A 92 2.77 -12.83 6.10
CA ASN A 92 3.48 -11.56 6.07
C ASN A 92 2.83 -10.62 5.00
N PRO A 93 2.30 -9.44 5.39
CA PRO A 93 1.69 -8.48 4.46
C PRO A 93 2.67 -7.94 3.40
N ASP A 94 3.98 -7.99 3.63
CA ASP A 94 5.00 -7.61 2.64
C ASP A 94 4.95 -8.47 1.37
N ILE A 95 4.41 -9.69 1.47
CA ILE A 95 4.22 -10.57 0.33
C ILE A 95 3.20 -9.97 -0.65
N TYR A 96 2.08 -9.45 -0.15
CA TYR A 96 1.10 -8.76 -0.99
C TYR A 96 1.73 -7.57 -1.73
N SER A 97 2.49 -6.74 -1.01
CA SER A 97 3.18 -5.58 -1.60
C SER A 97 4.14 -6.01 -2.72
N ARG A 98 4.88 -7.10 -2.52
CA ARG A 98 5.77 -7.67 -3.53
C ARG A 98 5.01 -8.16 -4.76
N GLU A 99 3.98 -8.99 -4.55
CA GLU A 99 3.16 -9.56 -5.63
C GLU A 99 2.43 -8.47 -6.43
N PHE A 100 1.99 -7.41 -5.76
CA PHE A 100 1.38 -6.25 -6.39
C PHE A 100 2.38 -5.54 -7.32
N ILE A 101 3.60 -5.26 -6.85
CA ILE A 101 4.65 -4.64 -7.66
C ILE A 101 5.02 -5.53 -8.84
N GLU A 102 5.21 -6.84 -8.62
CA GLU A 102 5.51 -7.80 -9.68
C GLU A 102 4.41 -7.83 -10.75
N THR A 103 3.14 -7.82 -10.32
CA THR A 103 1.99 -7.76 -11.23
C THR A 103 1.97 -6.46 -12.03
N LEU A 104 2.24 -5.31 -11.40
CA LEU A 104 2.30 -4.03 -12.09
C LEU A 104 3.40 -3.99 -13.15
N VAL A 105 4.59 -4.53 -12.84
CA VAL A 105 5.69 -4.63 -13.79
C VAL A 105 5.30 -5.50 -14.98
N MET A 106 4.73 -6.67 -14.72
CA MET A 106 4.27 -7.58 -15.77
C MET A 106 3.20 -6.92 -16.65
N GLN A 107 2.20 -6.27 -16.06
CA GLN A 107 1.13 -5.58 -16.78
C GLN A 107 1.67 -4.43 -17.62
N ASN A 108 2.61 -3.64 -17.08
CA ASN A 108 3.24 -2.54 -17.81
C ASN A 108 3.99 -3.05 -19.05
N GLN A 109 4.80 -4.09 -18.89
CA GLN A 109 5.52 -4.72 -20.00
C GLN A 109 4.56 -5.29 -21.05
N PHE A 110 3.49 -5.94 -20.60
CA PHE A 110 2.47 -6.50 -21.49
C PHE A 110 1.74 -5.42 -22.30
N ILE A 111 1.31 -4.32 -21.65
CA ILE A 111 0.67 -3.19 -22.32
C ILE A 111 1.63 -2.55 -23.32
N ARG A 112 2.89 -2.35 -22.94
CA ARG A 112 3.93 -1.86 -23.85
C ARG A 112 4.11 -2.77 -25.06
N GLY A 113 4.13 -4.09 -24.85
CA GLY A 113 4.20 -5.08 -25.93
C GLY A 113 3.01 -4.97 -26.89
N LYS A 114 1.79 -4.82 -26.37
CA LYS A 114 0.58 -4.59 -27.19
C LYS A 114 0.66 -3.31 -28.01
N MET A 115 1.11 -2.22 -27.41
CA MET A 115 1.28 -0.94 -28.13
C MET A 115 2.29 -1.07 -29.27
N LEU A 116 3.42 -1.73 -29.03
CA LEU A 116 4.43 -1.97 -30.05
C LEU A 116 3.91 -2.88 -31.18
N ALA A 117 3.21 -3.96 -30.85
CA ALA A 117 2.62 -4.85 -31.85
C ALA A 117 1.56 -4.14 -32.70
N MET A 118 0.73 -3.29 -32.09
CA MET A 118 -0.27 -2.49 -32.83
C MET A 118 0.39 -1.46 -33.73
N ALA A 119 1.45 -0.80 -33.26
CA ALA A 119 2.22 0.13 -34.09
C ALA A 119 2.84 -0.59 -35.31
N GLN A 120 3.48 -1.73 -35.09
CA GLN A 120 4.02 -2.56 -36.18
C GLN A 120 2.95 -3.03 -37.16
N PHE A 121 1.79 -3.46 -36.66
CA PHE A 121 0.66 -3.84 -37.50
C PHE A 121 0.19 -2.67 -38.37
N LYS A 122 0.05 -1.48 -37.78
CA LYS A 122 -0.30 -0.24 -38.51
C LYS A 122 0.71 0.03 -39.63
N ASP A 123 2.00 -0.01 -39.33
CA ASP A 123 3.06 0.30 -40.30
C ASP A 123 3.04 -0.68 -41.48
N ILE A 124 2.92 -1.99 -41.20
CA ILE A 124 2.81 -3.04 -42.23
C ILE A 124 1.53 -2.85 -43.07
N PHE A 125 0.40 -2.59 -42.40
CA PHE A 125 -0.88 -2.42 -43.07
C PHE A 125 -0.89 -1.20 -43.99
N VAL A 126 -0.38 -0.06 -43.52
CA VAL A 126 -0.23 1.17 -44.31
C VAL A 126 0.71 0.93 -45.49
N SER A 127 1.85 0.27 -45.29
CA SER A 127 2.78 -0.07 -46.37
C SER A 127 2.11 -0.90 -47.47
N HIS A 128 1.37 -1.95 -47.09
CA HIS A 128 0.68 -2.79 -48.07
C HIS A 128 -0.44 -2.07 -48.81
N LEU A 129 -1.20 -1.20 -48.13
CA LEU A 129 -2.22 -0.39 -48.78
C LEU A 129 -1.60 0.62 -49.75
N ALA A 130 -0.51 1.28 -49.37
CA ALA A 130 0.23 2.18 -50.23
C ALA A 130 0.77 1.47 -51.48
N ASP A 131 1.29 0.25 -51.35
CA ASP A 131 1.80 -0.53 -52.48
C ASP A 131 0.70 -0.95 -53.47
N GLN A 132 -0.51 -1.25 -52.99
CA GLN A 132 -1.63 -1.69 -53.82
C GLN A 132 -2.44 -0.52 -54.41
N PHE A 133 -2.49 0.63 -53.72
CA PHE A 133 -3.34 1.75 -54.08
C PHE A 133 -2.56 3.07 -54.10
N ASP A 134 -1.98 3.40 -55.26
CA ASP A 134 -1.18 4.62 -55.47
C ASP A 134 -1.93 5.92 -55.13
N TRP A 135 -3.24 5.96 -55.31
CA TRP A 135 -4.07 7.14 -55.06
C TRP A 135 -4.37 7.42 -53.58
N MET A 136 -4.07 6.48 -52.67
CA MET A 136 -4.33 6.61 -51.23
C MET A 136 -3.09 6.98 -50.41
N LYS A 137 -1.91 7.08 -51.04
CA LYS A 137 -0.63 7.24 -50.33
C LYS A 137 -0.58 8.50 -49.46
N GLU A 138 -1.10 9.61 -49.96
CA GLU A 138 -1.09 10.89 -49.25
C GLU A 138 -2.01 10.89 -48.02
N ASP A 139 -3.22 10.33 -48.15
CA ASP A 139 -4.18 10.19 -47.05
C ASP A 139 -3.67 9.26 -45.94
N LEU A 140 -3.01 8.15 -46.32
CA LEU A 140 -2.42 7.20 -45.38
C LEU A 140 -1.24 7.80 -44.59
N GLN A 141 -0.42 8.62 -45.25
CA GLN A 141 0.69 9.32 -44.62
C GLN A 141 0.18 10.34 -43.58
N ASN A 142 -0.82 11.13 -43.96
CA ASN A 142 -1.46 12.11 -43.07
C ASN A 142 -2.10 11.45 -41.84
N ALA A 143 -2.79 10.31 -42.02
CA ALA A 143 -3.39 9.56 -40.92
C ALA A 143 -2.33 8.96 -39.97
N ALA A 144 -1.20 8.48 -40.51
CA ALA A 144 -0.10 7.96 -39.70
C ALA A 144 0.53 9.05 -38.82
N ASP A 145 0.76 10.25 -39.37
CA ASP A 145 1.38 11.38 -38.66
C ASP A 145 0.46 11.94 -37.57
N MET A 146 -0.86 11.98 -37.80
CA MET A 146 -1.84 12.38 -36.77
C MET A 146 -1.82 11.46 -35.54
N THR A 147 -1.61 10.15 -35.74
CA THR A 147 -1.53 9.19 -34.63
C THR A 147 -0.20 9.19 -33.87
N ALA A 148 0.85 9.85 -34.38
CA ALA A 148 2.15 9.95 -33.72
C ALA A 148 2.30 11.22 -32.85
N ALA A 149 1.45 12.22 -33.05
CA ALA A 149 1.49 13.50 -32.34
C ALA A 149 0.56 13.60 -31.11
N SER A 150 -0.20 12.53 -30.80
CA SER A 150 -1.10 12.42 -29.64
C SER A 150 -0.57 11.41 -28.63
#